data_AF-A0A2Z6GAT5-F1
#
_entry.id   AF-A0A2Z6GAT5-F1
#
_cell.length_a   1.000
_cell.length_b   1.000
_cell.length_c   1.000
_cell.angle_alpha   90.00
_cell.angle_beta   90.00
_cell.angle_gamma   90.00
#
_symmetry.space_group_name_H-M   'P 1'
#
loop_
_entity.id
_entity.type
_entity.pdbx_description
1 polymer ?
#
loop_
_entity_poly.entity_id
_entity_poly.type
_entity_poly.pdbx_seq_one_letter_code
_entity_poly.pdbx_strand_id
1 'polypeptide(L)'
;MSSTVESRTDVARAVACYNRASFNNRLPPVTKIRFYTGAPDKLRATCLLSNKAMQSGLRVMVSTPDEAMTTTLDKMLWTYPGIAFMPHGRTNDPAAATLPVLVDHLSDNFPHHDLLISLHPTTPAFFSRFEHLVEIVGLDDEDKRLGRERFALYRNRGYELQHFDLSQNEGV
;
A
#
# COMPACT_ATOMS: atom_id res chain seq x y z
N MET A 1 -35.61 6.39 27.39
CA MET A 1 -34.25 6.85 27.11
C MET A 1 -33.40 5.63 26.84
N SER A 2 -33.37 5.16 25.60
CA SER A 2 -32.62 3.98 25.20
C SER A 2 -32.15 4.19 23.77
N SER A 3 -30.84 4.15 23.56
CA SER A 3 -30.18 3.94 22.27
C SER A 3 -28.67 4.20 22.47
N THR A 4 -27.70 3.42 22.02
CA THR A 4 -27.53 2.01 21.66
C THR A 4 -26.01 1.92 21.47
N VAL A 5 -25.37 0.94 22.12
CA VAL A 5 -23.95 0.64 21.96
C VAL A 5 -23.77 -0.17 20.67
N GLU A 6 -23.47 0.49 19.55
CA GLU A 6 -23.07 -0.13 18.29
C GLU A 6 -21.68 0.38 17.90
N SER A 7 -20.60 -0.36 18.23
CA SER A 7 -19.23 0.05 17.84
C SER A 7 -18.15 -1.04 17.88
N ARG A 8 -18.42 -2.31 18.22
CA ARG A 8 -17.34 -3.30 18.42
C ARG A 8 -17.45 -4.62 17.65
N THR A 9 -18.56 -4.89 16.97
CA THR A 9 -18.81 -6.19 16.33
C THR A 9 -18.37 -6.27 14.87
N ASP A 10 -18.24 -5.14 14.18
CA ASP A 10 -17.92 -5.12 12.74
C ASP A 10 -16.44 -5.32 12.42
N VAL A 11 -15.54 -4.85 13.29
CA VAL A 11 -14.08 -5.03 13.13
C VAL A 11 -13.69 -6.50 13.20
N ALA A 12 -14.29 -7.25 14.13
CA ALA A 12 -13.98 -8.66 14.35
C ALA A 12 -14.41 -9.57 13.17
N ARG A 13 -15.49 -9.20 12.46
CA ARG A 13 -15.98 -9.95 11.29
C ARG A 13 -15.14 -9.72 10.04
N ALA A 14 -14.64 -8.51 9.82
CA ALA A 14 -13.76 -8.20 8.68
C ALA A 14 -12.41 -8.95 8.78
N VAL A 15 -11.82 -9.03 9.98
CA VAL A 15 -10.57 -9.76 10.24
C VAL A 15 -10.73 -11.27 10.03
N ALA A 16 -11.90 -11.84 10.29
CA ALA A 16 -12.15 -13.28 10.15
C ALA A 16 -12.23 -13.76 8.69
N CYS A 17 -12.67 -12.93 7.74
CA CYS A 17 -12.67 -13.29 6.32
C CYS A 17 -11.27 -13.29 5.68
N TYR A 18 -10.29 -12.62 6.31
CA TYR A 18 -8.94 -12.42 5.75
C TYR A 18 -8.02 -13.65 5.83
N ASN A 19 -8.18 -14.53 6.82
CA ASN A 19 -7.15 -15.49 7.24
C ASN A 19 -7.03 -16.82 6.44
N ARG A 20 -7.54 -16.95 5.20
CA ARG A 20 -7.71 -18.28 4.55
C ARG A 20 -6.84 -18.62 3.32
N ALA A 21 -5.88 -17.80 2.91
CA ALA A 21 -5.05 -18.07 1.72
C ALA A 21 -3.59 -17.73 2.04
N SER A 22 -2.53 -18.49 1.77
CA SER A 22 -2.31 -19.70 0.98
C SER A 22 -1.00 -20.37 1.45
N PHE A 23 -0.93 -21.70 1.43
CA PHE A 23 0.34 -22.45 1.49
C PHE A 23 0.50 -23.22 0.19
N ASN A 24 1.47 -22.86 -0.67
CA ASN A 24 1.99 -23.81 -1.65
C ASN A 24 3.43 -23.48 -2.08
N ASN A 25 4.22 -24.55 -2.16
CA ASN A 25 5.66 -24.59 -2.36
C ASN A 25 6.06 -24.09 -3.77
N ARG A 26 6.60 -22.87 -3.88
CA ARG A 26 7.17 -22.26 -5.08
C ARG A 26 8.54 -21.68 -4.69
N LEU A 27 9.51 -21.66 -5.61
CA LEU A 27 10.70 -20.80 -5.47
C LEU A 27 10.24 -19.43 -4.94
N PRO A 28 10.91 -18.85 -3.92
CA PRO A 28 10.42 -17.63 -3.28
C PRO A 28 10.15 -16.61 -4.39
N PRO A 29 8.92 -16.07 -4.49
CA PRO A 29 8.61 -15.19 -5.60
C PRO A 29 9.56 -14.01 -5.54
N VAL A 30 10.34 -13.80 -6.61
CA VAL A 30 10.99 -12.51 -6.81
C VAL A 30 9.90 -11.44 -6.74
N THR A 31 10.16 -10.35 -6.02
CA THR A 31 9.17 -9.28 -5.84
C THR A 31 8.63 -8.82 -7.19
N LYS A 32 7.31 -8.85 -7.35
CA LYS A 32 6.64 -8.36 -8.56
C LYS A 32 6.41 -6.88 -8.44
N ILE A 33 6.90 -6.10 -9.39
CA ILE A 33 6.92 -4.63 -9.28
C ILE A 33 5.92 -4.03 -10.27
N ARG A 34 5.00 -3.22 -9.77
CA ARG A 34 3.99 -2.50 -10.55
C ARG A 34 4.23 -1.01 -10.47
N PHE A 35 4.40 -0.37 -11.62
CA PHE A 35 4.47 1.08 -11.75
C PHE A 35 3.10 1.62 -12.14
N TYR A 36 2.60 2.57 -11.36
CA TYR A 36 1.43 3.38 -11.68
C TYR A 36 1.90 4.79 -11.97
N THR A 37 1.85 5.19 -13.24
CA THR A 37 2.35 6.49 -13.70
C THR A 37 1.22 7.45 -14.02
N GLY A 38 1.52 8.74 -14.07
CA GLY A 38 0.53 9.75 -14.44
C GLY A 38 -0.49 10.03 -13.34
N ALA A 39 -0.16 9.74 -12.07
CA ALA A 39 -1.04 10.01 -10.94
C ALA A 39 -1.19 11.53 -10.72
N PRO A 40 -2.40 12.11 -10.85
CA PRO A 40 -2.59 13.53 -10.56
C PRO A 40 -2.37 13.85 -9.07
N ASP A 41 -2.72 12.89 -8.20
CA ASP A 41 -2.51 12.94 -6.76
C ASP A 41 -2.06 11.55 -6.28
N LYS A 42 -0.80 11.46 -5.84
CA LYS A 42 -0.18 10.20 -5.39
C LYS A 42 -0.83 9.67 -4.11
N LEU A 43 -1.31 10.54 -3.22
CA LEU A 43 -1.93 10.13 -1.97
C LEU A 43 -3.32 9.55 -2.23
N ARG A 44 -4.10 10.17 -3.12
CA ARG A 44 -5.38 9.59 -3.57
C ARG A 44 -5.18 8.26 -4.28
N ALA A 45 -4.23 8.18 -5.21
CA ALA A 45 -3.88 6.92 -5.87
C ALA A 45 -3.51 5.84 -4.84
N THR A 46 -2.74 6.20 -3.81
CA THR A 46 -2.37 5.28 -2.72
C THR A 46 -3.58 4.75 -1.97
N CYS A 47 -4.55 5.61 -1.63
CA CYS A 47 -5.77 5.19 -0.95
C CYS A 47 -6.57 4.19 -1.80
N LEU A 48 -6.74 4.46 -3.09
CA LEU A 48 -7.50 3.59 -3.99
C LEU A 48 -6.80 2.25 -4.21
N LEU A 49 -5.47 2.27 -4.40
CA LEU A 49 -4.67 1.05 -4.54
C LEU A 49 -4.66 0.22 -3.25
N SER A 50 -4.58 0.88 -2.08
CA SER A 50 -4.66 0.22 -0.78
C SER A 50 -6.02 -0.46 -0.59
N ASN A 51 -7.12 0.25 -0.89
CA ASN A 51 -8.46 -0.30 -0.82
C ASN A 51 -8.62 -1.49 -1.78
N LYS A 52 -8.18 -1.37 -3.03
CA LYS A 52 -8.25 -2.45 -4.02
C LYS A 52 -7.45 -3.69 -3.59
N ALA A 53 -6.26 -3.50 -3.04
CA ALA A 53 -5.42 -4.59 -2.54
C ALA A 53 -6.05 -5.27 -1.32
N MET A 54 -6.55 -4.48 -0.36
CA MET A 54 -7.26 -4.98 0.81
C MET A 54 -8.50 -5.80 0.41
N GLN A 55 -9.31 -5.31 -0.55
CA GLN A 55 -10.47 -6.04 -1.08
C GLN A 55 -10.09 -7.34 -1.78
N SER A 56 -8.85 -7.44 -2.27
CA SER A 56 -8.28 -8.65 -2.87
C SER A 56 -7.66 -9.60 -1.83
N GLY A 57 -7.74 -9.28 -0.54
CA GLY A 57 -7.19 -10.08 0.55
C GLY A 57 -5.68 -9.92 0.76
N LEU A 58 -5.05 -8.86 0.24
CA LEU A 58 -3.65 -8.55 0.52
C LEU A 58 -3.52 -7.58 1.69
N ARG A 59 -2.53 -7.81 2.56
CA ARG A 59 -2.10 -6.81 3.54
C ARG A 59 -1.15 -5.81 2.91
N VAL A 60 -1.41 -4.54 3.17
CA VAL A 60 -0.71 -3.41 2.56
C VAL A 60 0.17 -2.75 3.61
N MET A 61 1.45 -2.59 3.29
CA MET A 61 2.33 -1.64 3.94
C MET A 61 2.51 -0.44 3.01
N VAL A 62 2.11 0.75 3.44
CA VAL A 62 2.45 1.99 2.77
C VAL A 62 3.65 2.62 3.45
N SER A 63 4.76 2.74 2.73
CA SER A 63 5.95 3.40 3.23
C SER A 63 6.09 4.82 2.66
N THR A 64 6.18 5.78 3.56
CA THR A 64 6.24 7.22 3.29
C THR A 64 7.64 7.78 3.61
N PRO A 65 8.04 8.91 2.98
CA PRO A 65 9.37 9.50 3.20
C PRO A 65 9.53 10.19 4.55
N ASP A 66 8.45 10.67 5.16
CA ASP A 66 8.48 11.46 6.40
C ASP A 66 7.16 11.40 7.18
N GLU A 67 7.20 11.80 8.45
CA GLU A 67 6.03 11.80 9.35
C GLU A 67 4.89 12.72 8.85
N ALA A 68 5.20 13.81 8.15
CA ALA A 68 4.18 14.75 7.67
C ALA A 68 3.28 14.09 6.61
N MET A 69 3.89 13.40 5.64
CA MET A 69 3.15 12.63 4.64
C MET A 69 2.41 11.45 5.28
N THR A 70 3.04 10.80 6.25
CA THR A 70 2.49 9.67 7.04
C THR A 70 1.21 10.06 7.77
N THR A 71 1.19 11.22 8.44
CA THR A 71 0.01 11.78 9.10
C THR A 71 -1.06 12.26 8.11
N THR A 72 -0.65 12.82 6.97
CA THR A 72 -1.59 13.25 5.93
C THR A 72 -2.34 12.07 5.33
N LEU A 73 -1.60 11.01 4.97
CA LEU A 73 -2.17 9.83 4.36
C LEU A 73 -3.06 9.03 5.33
N ASP A 74 -2.68 8.91 6.59
CA ASP A 74 -3.50 8.30 7.65
C ASP A 74 -4.91 8.93 7.70
N LYS A 75 -4.99 10.27 7.74
CA LYS A 75 -6.28 10.99 7.70
C LYS A 75 -7.06 10.73 6.40
N MET A 76 -6.35 10.64 5.27
CA MET A 76 -6.99 10.40 3.97
C MET A 76 -7.57 8.99 3.87
N LEU A 77 -6.88 7.97 4.39
CA LEU A 77 -7.34 6.58 4.37
C LEU A 77 -8.67 6.38 5.12
N TRP A 78 -8.99 7.24 6.10
CA TRP A 78 -10.30 7.24 6.78
C TRP A 78 -11.43 7.85 5.95
N THR A 79 -11.12 8.74 5.01
CA THR A 79 -12.12 9.59 4.33
C THR A 79 -12.23 9.33 2.83
N TYR A 80 -11.24 8.64 2.24
CA TYR A 80 -11.16 8.44 0.80
C TYR A 80 -10.75 6.99 0.45
N PRO A 81 -11.48 6.34 -0.48
CA PRO A 81 -12.71 6.80 -1.12
C PRO A 81 -13.90 6.79 -0.14
N GLY A 82 -14.80 7.77 -0.24
CA GLY A 82 -15.80 8.11 0.79
C GLY A 82 -16.85 7.05 1.15
N ILE A 83 -16.81 5.86 0.54
CA ILE A 83 -17.70 4.71 0.85
C ILE A 83 -16.93 3.47 1.32
N ALA A 84 -15.60 3.53 1.40
CA ALA A 84 -14.79 2.39 1.82
C ALA A 84 -14.34 2.56 3.28
N PHE A 85 -14.66 1.58 4.12
CA PHE A 85 -14.03 1.47 5.44
C PHE A 85 -12.70 0.73 5.28
N MET A 86 -11.60 1.42 5.55
CA MET A 86 -10.24 0.90 5.41
C MET A 86 -9.54 0.89 6.76
N PRO A 87 -9.63 -0.21 7.55
CA PRO A 87 -8.96 -0.31 8.83
C PRO A 87 -7.45 -0.19 8.63
N HIS A 88 -6.85 0.83 9.23
CA HIS A 88 -5.42 1.07 9.14
C HIS A 88 -4.84 1.62 10.45
N GLY A 89 -3.52 1.65 10.52
CA GLY A 89 -2.78 2.17 11.66
C GLY A 89 -1.28 2.26 11.37
N ARG A 90 -0.51 2.53 12.42
CA ARG A 90 0.96 2.60 12.41
C ARG A 90 1.59 1.25 12.66
N THR A 91 2.87 1.10 12.30
CA THR A 91 3.61 -0.16 12.54
C THR A 91 3.86 -0.44 14.02
N ASN A 92 3.86 0.60 14.87
CA ASN A 92 4.04 0.49 16.31
C ASN A 92 2.73 0.33 17.10
N ASP A 93 1.57 0.33 16.44
CA ASP A 93 0.29 0.11 17.12
C ASP A 93 0.23 -1.32 17.67
N PRO A 94 -0.31 -1.54 18.89
CA PRO A 94 -0.47 -2.89 19.44
C PRO A 94 -1.29 -3.84 18.56
N ALA A 95 -2.18 -3.28 17.74
CA ALA A 95 -3.03 -4.02 16.80
C ALA A 95 -2.39 -4.19 15.40
N ALA A 96 -1.19 -3.67 15.14
CA ALA A 96 -0.59 -3.60 13.80
C ALA A 96 -0.57 -4.94 13.06
N ALA A 97 -0.33 -6.04 13.78
CA ALA A 97 -0.31 -7.39 13.19
C ALA A 97 -1.66 -7.86 12.63
N THR A 98 -2.76 -7.24 13.05
CA THR A 98 -4.13 -7.59 12.65
C THR A 98 -4.73 -6.60 11.64
N LEU A 99 -4.09 -5.46 11.42
CA LEU A 99 -4.58 -4.43 10.52
C LEU A 99 -4.23 -4.78 9.07
N PRO A 100 -5.20 -4.70 8.14
CA PRO A 100 -4.97 -5.01 6.74
C PRO A 100 -4.13 -3.95 6.03
N VAL A 101 -4.11 -2.71 6.53
CA VAL A 101 -3.31 -1.61 5.99
C VAL A 101 -2.47 -1.00 7.11
N LEU A 102 -1.19 -0.81 6.87
CA LEU A 102 -0.29 -0.05 7.73
C LEU A 102 0.30 1.10 6.93
N VAL A 103 0.48 2.26 7.57
CA VAL A 103 1.08 3.44 6.96
C VAL A 103 2.12 4.03 7.89
N ASP A 104 3.38 4.04 7.44
CA ASP A 104 4.49 4.48 8.28
C ASP A 104 5.70 4.97 7.47
N HIS A 105 6.47 5.87 8.09
CA HIS A 105 7.76 6.33 7.56
C HIS A 105 8.93 5.53 8.16
N LEU A 106 8.69 4.76 9.22
CA LEU A 106 9.68 3.89 9.83
C LEU A 106 9.87 2.60 9.02
N SER A 107 11.11 2.11 8.93
CA SER A 107 11.52 1.10 7.94
C SER A 107 11.81 -0.29 8.50
N ASP A 108 11.63 -0.52 9.80
CA ASP A 108 12.43 -1.55 10.47
C ASP A 108 11.65 -2.81 10.86
N ASN A 109 10.33 -2.69 11.10
CA ASN A 109 9.52 -3.81 11.58
C ASN A 109 8.13 -3.84 10.91
N PHE A 110 7.96 -4.76 9.95
CA PHE A 110 6.67 -4.98 9.28
C PHE A 110 6.09 -6.32 9.73
N PRO A 111 4.84 -6.36 10.21
CA PRO A 111 4.20 -7.60 10.65
C PRO A 111 3.78 -8.51 9.49
N HIS A 112 3.80 -8.00 8.26
CA HIS A 112 3.40 -8.69 7.04
C HIS A 112 4.13 -8.12 5.82
N HIS A 113 4.12 -8.89 4.72
CA HIS A 113 4.98 -8.64 3.57
C HIS A 113 4.26 -8.87 2.22
N ASP A 114 2.94 -8.80 2.19
CA ASP A 114 2.16 -9.18 1.01
C ASP A 114 2.28 -8.10 -0.09
N LEU A 115 2.09 -6.82 0.24
CA LEU A 115 2.23 -5.69 -0.68
C LEU A 115 2.88 -4.46 -0.01
N LEU A 116 3.93 -3.92 -0.63
CA LEU A 116 4.48 -2.61 -0.33
C LEU A 116 4.02 -1.57 -1.35
N ILE A 117 3.45 -0.46 -0.90
CA ILE A 117 3.29 0.76 -1.69
C ILE A 117 4.36 1.75 -1.22
N SER A 118 5.27 2.14 -2.12
CA SER A 118 6.34 3.09 -1.81
C SER A 118 5.98 4.49 -2.32
N LEU A 119 6.10 5.48 -1.44
CA LEU A 119 6.01 6.90 -1.77
C LEU A 119 7.39 7.60 -1.70
N HIS A 120 8.47 6.82 -1.60
CA HIS A 120 9.84 7.34 -1.54
C HIS A 120 10.33 7.83 -2.91
N PRO A 121 11.20 8.85 -2.94
CA PRO A 121 11.87 9.28 -4.18
C PRO A 121 12.87 8.23 -4.70
N THR A 122 13.40 7.39 -3.82
CA THR A 122 14.37 6.33 -4.12
C THR A 122 13.85 4.96 -3.72
N THR A 123 14.46 3.89 -4.25
CA THR A 123 14.09 2.51 -3.90
C THR A 123 14.34 2.23 -2.41
N PRO A 124 13.32 1.84 -1.63
CA PRO A 124 13.50 1.49 -0.22
C PRO A 124 14.34 0.23 -0.08
N ALA A 125 15.34 0.19 0.82
CA ALA A 125 16.26 -0.96 0.93
C ALA A 125 15.57 -2.30 1.27
N PHE A 126 14.40 -2.25 1.92
CA PHE A 126 13.64 -3.39 2.40
C PHE A 126 12.59 -3.92 1.40
N PHE A 127 12.47 -3.33 0.19
CA PHE A 127 11.39 -3.67 -0.75
C PHE A 127 11.34 -5.15 -1.13
N SER A 128 12.52 -5.80 -1.20
CA SER A 128 12.66 -7.20 -1.60
C SER A 128 12.11 -8.19 -0.56
N ARG A 129 11.72 -7.72 0.62
CA ARG A 129 11.01 -8.52 1.62
C ARG A 129 9.55 -8.79 1.22
N PHE A 130 9.00 -7.99 0.32
CA PHE A 130 7.59 -8.04 -0.07
C PHE A 130 7.35 -8.88 -1.33
N GLU A 131 6.20 -9.55 -1.42
CA GLU A 131 5.79 -10.29 -2.63
C GLU A 131 5.47 -9.34 -3.79
N HIS A 132 4.86 -8.20 -3.47
CA HIS A 132 4.53 -7.15 -4.42
C HIS A 132 5.10 -5.79 -3.99
N LEU A 133 5.61 -5.03 -4.96
CA LEU A 133 5.94 -3.62 -4.80
C LEU A 133 5.11 -2.79 -5.78
N VAL A 134 4.52 -1.71 -5.29
CA VAL A 134 3.84 -0.68 -6.07
C VAL A 134 4.63 0.61 -5.96
N GLU A 135 4.98 1.15 -7.12
CA GLU A 135 5.63 2.44 -7.31
C GLU A 135 4.63 3.39 -7.96
N ILE A 136 4.40 4.56 -7.34
CA ILE A 136 3.51 5.58 -7.89
C ILE A 136 4.35 6.76 -8.39
N VAL A 137 4.10 7.18 -9.62
CA VAL A 137 4.77 8.31 -10.27
C VAL A 137 3.73 9.35 -10.68
N GLY A 138 3.92 10.56 -10.19
CA GLY A 138 3.06 11.71 -10.44
C GLY A 138 3.29 12.38 -11.79
N LEU A 139 2.68 13.57 -11.95
CA LEU A 139 2.76 14.37 -13.17
C LEU A 139 3.95 15.34 -13.21
N ASP A 140 4.57 15.62 -12.06
CA ASP A 140 5.75 16.47 -11.95
C ASP A 140 6.97 15.85 -12.66
N ASP A 141 7.78 16.69 -13.29
CA ASP A 141 8.90 16.24 -14.12
C ASP A 141 10.04 15.64 -13.30
N GLU A 142 10.23 16.11 -12.07
CA GLU A 142 11.22 15.56 -11.15
C GLU A 142 10.78 14.17 -10.64
N ASP A 143 9.52 13.99 -10.25
CA ASP A 143 9.00 12.68 -9.85
C ASP A 143 9.00 11.69 -11.02
N LYS A 144 8.74 12.14 -12.25
CA LYS A 144 8.93 11.31 -13.46
C LYS A 144 10.40 10.91 -13.65
N ARG A 145 11.34 11.85 -13.45
CA ARG A 145 12.78 11.56 -13.54
C ARG A 145 13.19 10.50 -12.53
N LEU A 146 12.83 10.68 -11.26
CA LEU A 146 13.09 9.73 -10.18
C LEU A 146 12.40 8.39 -10.43
N GLY A 147 11.16 8.40 -10.93
CA GLY A 147 10.42 7.19 -11.31
C GLY A 147 11.13 6.38 -12.39
N ARG A 148 11.69 7.05 -13.42
CA ARG A 148 12.52 6.39 -14.44
C ARG A 148 13.79 5.77 -13.86
N GLU A 149 14.41 6.41 -12.88
CA GLU A 149 15.60 5.86 -12.21
C GLU A 149 15.27 4.59 -11.43
N ARG A 150 14.20 4.60 -10.64
CA ARG A 150 13.72 3.40 -9.94
C ARG A 150 13.35 2.29 -10.92
N PHE A 151 12.62 2.60 -11.99
CA PHE A 151 12.27 1.64 -13.04
C PHE A 151 13.51 1.00 -13.68
N ALA A 152 14.50 1.81 -14.06
CA ALA A 152 15.75 1.33 -14.64
C ALA A 152 16.53 0.44 -13.66
N LEU A 153 16.59 0.81 -12.38
CA LEU A 153 17.24 0.02 -11.33
C LEU A 153 16.61 -1.37 -11.23
N TYR A 154 15.27 -1.46 -11.16
CA TYR A 154 14.58 -2.74 -11.06
C TYR A 154 14.75 -3.58 -12.34
N ARG A 155 14.64 -2.96 -13.52
CA ARG A 155 14.83 -3.65 -14.80
C ARG A 155 16.23 -4.24 -14.93
N ASN A 156 17.25 -3.46 -14.58
CA ASN A 156 18.65 -3.89 -14.66
C ASN A 156 18.99 -5.01 -13.66
N ARG A 157 18.20 -5.14 -12.58
CA ARG A 157 18.31 -6.23 -11.60
C ARG A 157 17.44 -7.46 -11.96
N GLY A 158 16.71 -7.43 -13.07
CA GLY A 158 15.95 -8.58 -13.57
C GLY A 158 14.58 -8.81 -12.90
N TYR A 159 14.00 -7.80 -12.25
CA TYR A 159 12.66 -7.91 -11.66
C TYR A 159 11.56 -7.96 -12.73
N GLU A 160 10.47 -8.67 -12.42
CA GLU A 160 9.23 -8.63 -13.22
C GLU A 160 8.56 -7.26 -13.05
N LEU A 161 8.43 -6.52 -14.15
CA LEU A 161 7.87 -5.16 -14.17
C LEU A 161 6.54 -5.12 -14.93
N GLN A 162 5.53 -4.54 -14.30
CA GLN A 162 4.26 -4.18 -14.93
C GLN A 162 4.09 -2.66 -14.86
N HIS A 163 3.50 -2.08 -15.91
CA HIS A 163 3.29 -0.64 -16.01
C HIS A 163 1.82 -0.34 -16.30
N PHE A 164 1.25 0.59 -15.53
CA PHE A 164 -0.13 1.04 -15.61
C PHE A 164 -0.15 2.58 -15.70
N ASP A 165 -0.90 3.11 -16.65
CA ASP A 165 -1.08 4.55 -16.80
C ASP A 165 -2.40 4.98 -16.16
N LEU A 166 -2.32 5.80 -15.12
CA LEU A 166 -3.48 6.35 -14.41
C LEU A 166 -4.09 7.57 -15.11
N SER A 167 -3.40 8.18 -16.08
CA SER A 167 -3.97 9.29 -16.86
C SER A 167 -5.02 8.83 -17.88
N GLN A 168 -5.00 7.54 -18.23
CA GLN A 168 -5.87 6.94 -19.26
C GLN A 168 -7.03 6.14 -18.68
N ASN A 169 -7.11 6.01 -17.35
CA ASN A 169 -8.05 5.11 -16.69
C ASN A 169 -8.83 5.86 -15.59
N GLU A 170 -9.97 6.46 -15.95
CA GLU A 170 -10.86 7.20 -15.03
C GLU A 170 -11.57 6.33 -13.98
N GLY A 171 -11.15 5.07 -13.78
CA GLY A 171 -11.86 4.09 -12.96
C GLY A 171 -10.93 3.34 -11.99
N VAL A 172 -10.29 4.06 -11.08
CA VAL A 172 -9.73 3.47 -9.85
C VAL A 172 -10.63 3.81 -8.67
#